data_AF-A0A812ZPN0-F1
#
_entry.id   AF-A0A812ZPN0-F1
#
_cell.length_a   1.000
_cell.length_b   1.000
_cell.length_c   1.000
_cell.angle_alpha   90.00
_cell.angle_beta   90.00
_cell.angle_gamma   90.00
#
_symmetry.space_group_name_H-M   'P 1'
#
loop_
_entity.id
_entity.type
_entity.pdbx_description
1 polymer ?
#
loop_
_entity_poly.entity_id
_entity_poly.type
_entity_poly.pdbx_seq_one_letter_code
_entity_poly.pdbx_strand_id
1 'polypeptide(L)'
;MSFMKKRSETWPKEDLHPFLYTHCWWHLALLYTESRNFEPALAIFDERLWPEGPEGVAQGGDPQVQLNALNLLWRLETRQQAEAAEPRWRRVLQGCKGLSLPKDGSKGTLQHCDLLLDILLIRGLCVGAMEDAKPLDELLTAVNKHSEEMAAGPGGAGGRAEAYRDIAQSVADLFRSDLASAETAEKRSKARNCILELKPHWGCLGGSEEQRGILLEAVKGPVVCGNPQEEGSSNGGCYLL
;
A
#
# COMPACT_ATOMS: atom_id res chain seq x y z
N MET A 1 -14.62 -10.45 14.98
CA MET A 1 -13.85 -11.57 14.38
C MET A 1 -14.69 -12.83 14.15
N SER A 2 -15.39 -13.39 15.17
CA SER A 2 -16.19 -14.63 15.03
C SER A 2 -17.28 -14.60 13.95
N PHE A 3 -17.95 -13.46 13.77
CA PHE A 3 -18.96 -13.27 12.72
C PHE A 3 -18.39 -13.46 11.31
N MET A 4 -17.29 -12.75 10.98
CA MET A 4 -16.66 -12.81 9.65
C MET A 4 -16.12 -14.19 9.33
N LYS A 5 -15.48 -14.86 10.31
CA LYS A 5 -15.02 -16.24 10.15
C LYS A 5 -16.17 -17.23 9.89
N LYS A 6 -17.32 -17.03 10.53
CA LYS A 6 -18.51 -17.84 10.23
C LYS A 6 -19.07 -17.55 8.84
N ARG A 7 -19.03 -16.28 8.42
CA ARG A 7 -19.49 -15.87 7.08
C ARG A 7 -18.54 -16.31 5.96
N SER A 8 -17.29 -16.63 6.23
CA SER A 8 -16.36 -17.07 5.17
C SER A 8 -16.77 -18.38 4.49
N GLU A 9 -17.61 -19.19 5.14
CA GLU A 9 -18.24 -20.37 4.52
C GLU A 9 -19.13 -20.00 3.31
N THR A 10 -19.61 -18.75 3.23
CA THR A 10 -20.42 -18.25 2.11
C THR A 10 -19.59 -17.51 1.07
N TRP A 11 -18.26 -17.60 1.11
CA TRP A 11 -17.37 -16.96 0.13
C TRP A 11 -16.58 -18.00 -0.70
N PRO A 12 -17.22 -19.01 -1.31
CA PRO A 12 -16.54 -19.88 -2.25
C PRO A 12 -16.03 -19.03 -3.42
N LYS A 13 -14.82 -19.35 -3.89
CA LYS A 13 -14.10 -18.57 -4.91
C LYS A 13 -14.84 -18.60 -6.24
N GLU A 14 -15.57 -19.68 -6.50
CA GLU A 14 -16.30 -19.99 -7.72
C GLU A 14 -17.58 -19.16 -7.85
N ASP A 15 -18.17 -18.73 -6.74
CA ASP A 15 -19.45 -17.99 -6.73
C ASP A 15 -19.27 -16.48 -6.60
N LEU A 16 -18.05 -15.99 -6.39
CA LEU A 16 -17.74 -14.58 -6.18
C LEU A 16 -16.83 -14.03 -7.28
N HIS A 17 -17.08 -12.78 -7.66
CA HIS A 17 -16.11 -12.04 -8.46
C HIS A 17 -14.75 -11.98 -7.71
N PRO A 18 -13.60 -12.14 -8.40
CA PRO A 18 -12.28 -12.17 -7.74
C PRO A 18 -12.02 -11.01 -6.79
N PHE A 19 -12.41 -9.79 -7.17
CA PHE A 19 -12.38 -8.64 -6.28
C PHE A 19 -13.18 -8.87 -4.99
N LEU A 20 -14.45 -9.28 -5.06
CA LEU A 20 -15.29 -9.45 -3.87
C LEU A 20 -14.78 -10.58 -2.97
N TYR A 21 -14.33 -11.70 -3.57
CA TYR A 21 -13.68 -12.78 -2.84
C TYR A 21 -12.48 -12.26 -2.04
N THR A 22 -11.52 -11.63 -2.71
CA THR A 22 -10.30 -11.13 -2.04
C THR A 22 -10.59 -10.01 -1.07
N HIS A 23 -11.60 -9.17 -1.32
CA HIS A 23 -11.98 -8.07 -0.45
C HIS A 23 -12.57 -8.56 0.89
N CYS A 24 -13.44 -9.58 0.87
CA CYS A 24 -13.97 -10.20 2.09
C CYS A 24 -12.85 -10.85 2.93
N TRP A 25 -11.94 -11.56 2.28
CA TRP A 25 -10.77 -12.15 2.95
C TRP A 25 -9.82 -11.08 3.48
N TRP A 26 -9.59 -10.00 2.75
CA TRP A 26 -8.78 -8.86 3.20
C TRP A 26 -9.33 -8.26 4.50
N HIS A 27 -10.64 -8.01 4.60
CA HIS A 27 -11.23 -7.54 5.84
C HIS A 27 -11.04 -8.53 7.01
N LEU A 28 -11.13 -9.85 6.75
CA LEU A 28 -10.86 -10.84 7.80
C LEU A 28 -9.39 -10.80 8.25
N ALA A 29 -8.45 -10.67 7.31
CA ALA A 29 -7.05 -10.48 7.64
C ALA A 29 -6.81 -9.19 8.44
N LEU A 30 -7.49 -8.09 8.11
CA LEU A 30 -7.42 -6.86 8.91
C LEU A 30 -7.83 -7.10 10.36
N LEU A 31 -8.94 -7.81 10.60
CA LEU A 31 -9.38 -8.12 11.97
C LEU A 31 -8.36 -8.96 12.74
N TYR A 32 -7.67 -9.88 12.07
CA TYR A 32 -6.57 -10.63 12.66
C TYR A 32 -5.37 -9.73 12.97
N THR A 33 -4.99 -8.84 12.04
CA THR A 33 -3.94 -7.84 12.24
C THR A 33 -4.24 -6.90 13.41
N GLU A 34 -5.47 -6.41 13.54
CA GLU A 34 -5.91 -5.56 14.67
C GLU A 34 -5.83 -6.27 16.02
N SER A 35 -6.11 -7.58 16.04
CA SER A 35 -5.98 -8.40 17.25
C SER A 35 -4.55 -8.92 17.48
N ARG A 36 -3.57 -8.45 16.70
CA ARG A 36 -2.16 -8.90 16.71
C ARG A 36 -2.00 -10.41 16.52
N ASN A 37 -2.96 -11.04 15.87
CA ASN A 37 -2.91 -12.45 15.51
C ASN A 37 -2.42 -12.56 14.05
N PHE A 38 -1.12 -12.44 13.86
CA PHE A 38 -0.55 -12.25 12.52
C PHE A 38 -0.49 -13.53 11.68
N GLU A 39 -0.33 -14.69 12.32
CA GLU A 39 -0.27 -15.99 11.63
C GLU A 39 -1.50 -16.23 10.71
N PRO A 40 -2.76 -16.12 11.18
CA PRO A 40 -3.92 -16.21 10.30
C PRO A 40 -4.00 -15.10 9.25
N ALA A 41 -3.51 -13.89 9.53
CA ALA A 41 -3.51 -12.81 8.55
C ALA A 41 -2.55 -13.12 7.38
N LEU A 42 -1.37 -13.66 7.70
CA LEU A 42 -0.37 -14.12 6.73
C LEU A 42 -0.89 -15.33 5.94
N ALA A 43 -1.54 -16.30 6.59
CA ALA A 43 -2.16 -17.43 5.90
C ALA A 43 -3.26 -16.97 4.92
N ILE A 44 -4.10 -16.00 5.31
CA ILE A 44 -5.09 -15.41 4.40
C ILE A 44 -4.40 -14.74 3.21
N PHE A 45 -3.31 -14.01 3.46
CA PHE A 45 -2.54 -13.43 2.37
C PHE A 45 -2.08 -14.52 1.38
N ASP A 46 -1.40 -15.55 1.88
CA ASP A 46 -0.77 -16.58 1.05
C ASP A 46 -1.77 -17.52 0.37
N GLU A 47 -2.95 -17.74 0.94
CA GLU A 47 -3.91 -18.70 0.39
C GLU A 47 -5.04 -18.03 -0.40
N ARG A 48 -5.36 -16.77 -0.08
CA ARG A 48 -6.61 -16.14 -0.52
C ARG A 48 -6.39 -14.86 -1.31
N LEU A 49 -5.43 -14.03 -0.91
CA LEU A 49 -5.16 -12.75 -1.58
C LEU A 49 -4.13 -12.88 -2.70
N TRP A 50 -3.07 -13.66 -2.46
CA TRP A 50 -1.97 -13.82 -3.39
C TRP A 50 -1.37 -15.25 -3.36
N PRO A 51 -2.14 -16.26 -3.80
CA PRO A 51 -1.70 -17.65 -3.84
C PRO A 51 -0.50 -17.85 -4.76
N GLU A 52 0.35 -18.81 -4.41
CA GLU A 52 1.46 -19.19 -5.29
C GLU A 52 0.96 -19.85 -6.59
N GLY A 53 1.79 -19.78 -7.62
CA GLY A 53 1.53 -20.42 -8.90
C GLY A 53 0.57 -19.65 -9.82
N PRO A 54 -0.04 -20.34 -10.81
CA PRO A 54 -0.83 -19.70 -11.86
C PRO A 54 -2.02 -18.90 -11.35
N GLU A 55 -2.59 -19.29 -10.21
CA GLU A 55 -3.74 -18.61 -9.63
C GLU A 55 -3.40 -17.19 -9.16
N GLY A 56 -2.27 -17.01 -8.47
CA GLY A 56 -1.82 -15.69 -8.05
C GLY A 56 -1.49 -14.79 -9.23
N VAL A 57 -0.90 -15.34 -10.28
CA VAL A 57 -0.62 -14.60 -11.52
C VAL A 57 -1.92 -14.15 -12.21
N ALA A 58 -2.94 -15.01 -12.22
CA ALA A 58 -4.25 -14.66 -12.78
C ALA A 58 -4.94 -13.57 -11.94
N GLN A 59 -4.93 -13.70 -10.61
CA GLN A 59 -5.46 -12.72 -9.67
C GLN A 59 -4.72 -11.38 -9.73
N GLY A 60 -3.39 -11.42 -9.93
CA GLY A 60 -2.54 -10.26 -10.15
C GLY A 60 -2.81 -9.51 -11.45
N GLY A 61 -3.77 -9.94 -12.27
CA GLY A 61 -4.27 -9.17 -13.40
C GLY A 61 -5.37 -8.16 -13.07
N ASP A 62 -5.99 -8.22 -11.90
CA ASP A 62 -7.04 -7.29 -11.47
C ASP A 62 -6.45 -6.26 -10.48
N PRO A 63 -6.41 -4.96 -10.83
CA PRO A 63 -5.91 -3.90 -9.95
C PRO A 63 -6.55 -3.87 -8.56
N GLN A 64 -7.84 -4.22 -8.45
CA GLN A 64 -8.53 -4.19 -7.16
C GLN A 64 -8.11 -5.35 -6.25
N VAL A 65 -7.72 -6.49 -6.84
CA VAL A 65 -7.13 -7.61 -6.11
C VAL A 65 -5.74 -7.25 -5.62
N GLN A 66 -4.91 -6.64 -6.48
CA GLN A 66 -3.58 -6.14 -6.11
C GLN A 66 -3.66 -5.14 -4.95
N LEU A 67 -4.62 -4.21 -5.00
CA LEU A 67 -4.85 -3.21 -3.97
C LEU A 67 -5.09 -3.88 -2.60
N ASN A 68 -5.97 -4.88 -2.51
CA ASN A 68 -6.21 -5.62 -1.27
C ASN A 68 -4.93 -6.29 -0.72
N ALA A 69 -4.15 -6.95 -1.59
CA ALA A 69 -2.93 -7.64 -1.18
C ALA A 69 -1.86 -6.65 -0.66
N LEU A 70 -1.52 -5.63 -1.45
CA LEU A 70 -0.52 -4.62 -1.09
C LEU A 70 -0.92 -3.82 0.16
N ASN A 71 -2.21 -3.52 0.31
CA ASN A 71 -2.72 -2.81 1.49
C ASN A 71 -2.51 -3.63 2.77
N LEU A 72 -2.80 -4.94 2.75
CA LEU A 72 -2.55 -5.79 3.91
C LEU A 72 -1.06 -5.83 4.27
N LEU A 73 -0.17 -5.93 3.27
CA LEU A 73 1.28 -5.94 3.52
C LEU A 73 1.75 -4.66 4.21
N TRP A 74 1.33 -3.49 3.72
CA TRP A 74 1.69 -2.23 4.37
C TRP A 74 1.11 -2.15 5.79
N ARG A 75 -0.12 -2.62 6.00
CA ARG A 75 -0.71 -2.68 7.34
C ARG A 75 0.09 -3.58 8.28
N LEU A 76 0.58 -4.74 7.84
CA LEU A 76 1.44 -5.61 8.64
C LEU A 76 2.71 -4.88 9.11
N GLU A 77 3.35 -4.10 8.24
CA GLU A 77 4.54 -3.31 8.59
C GLU A 77 4.28 -2.30 9.69
N THR A 78 3.16 -1.57 9.61
CA THR A 78 2.79 -0.59 10.66
C THR A 78 2.49 -1.27 12.01
N ARG A 79 2.29 -2.60 12.04
CA ARG A 79 2.20 -3.43 13.26
C ARG A 79 3.51 -4.18 13.55
N GLN A 80 4.65 -3.69 13.06
CA GLN A 80 5.98 -4.25 13.31
C GLN A 80 6.19 -5.65 12.71
N GLN A 81 5.45 -6.01 11.66
CA GLN A 81 5.60 -7.29 10.95
C GLN A 81 6.27 -7.11 9.58
N ALA A 82 7.26 -6.21 9.50
CA ALA A 82 7.95 -5.90 8.25
C ALA A 82 8.74 -7.10 7.70
N GLU A 83 9.42 -7.87 8.55
CA GLU A 83 10.17 -9.06 8.16
C GLU A 83 9.26 -10.12 7.50
N ALA A 84 8.06 -10.31 8.02
CA ALA A 84 7.08 -11.23 7.43
C ALA A 84 6.45 -10.67 6.15
N ALA A 85 6.28 -9.35 6.04
CA ALA A 85 5.69 -8.70 4.87
C ALA A 85 6.66 -8.63 3.68
N GLU A 86 7.96 -8.43 3.92
CA GLU A 86 8.97 -8.19 2.88
C GLU A 86 9.01 -9.26 1.77
N PRO A 87 9.14 -10.58 2.05
CA PRO A 87 9.15 -11.59 0.97
C PRO A 87 7.86 -11.58 0.14
N ARG A 88 6.74 -11.19 0.75
CA ARG A 88 5.43 -11.10 0.10
C ARG A 88 5.32 -9.85 -0.77
N TRP A 89 5.90 -8.72 -0.36
CA TRP A 89 6.03 -7.56 -1.24
C TRP A 89 6.75 -7.92 -2.53
N ARG A 90 7.91 -8.58 -2.44
CA ARG A 90 8.67 -9.00 -3.64
C ARG A 90 7.82 -9.86 -4.57
N ARG A 91 7.09 -10.82 -3.99
CA ARG A 91 6.20 -11.72 -4.74
C ARG A 91 5.07 -10.96 -5.46
N VAL A 92 4.42 -10.02 -4.78
CA VAL A 92 3.32 -9.25 -5.38
C VAL A 92 3.85 -8.33 -6.48
N LEU A 93 4.92 -7.58 -6.21
CA LEU A 93 5.53 -6.67 -7.19
C LEU A 93 5.96 -7.41 -8.47
N GLN A 94 6.50 -8.63 -8.35
CA GLN A 94 6.84 -9.47 -9.51
C GLN A 94 5.63 -9.98 -10.30
N GLY A 95 4.45 -10.08 -9.67
CA GLY A 95 3.24 -10.62 -10.28
C GLY A 95 2.18 -9.59 -10.68
N CYS A 96 2.30 -8.32 -10.25
CA CYS A 96 1.40 -7.25 -10.67
C CYS A 96 1.50 -7.01 -12.18
N LYS A 97 0.39 -7.19 -12.91
CA LYS A 97 0.32 -6.79 -14.33
C LYS A 97 0.43 -5.26 -14.43
N GLY A 98 1.27 -4.77 -15.34
CA GLY A 98 1.55 -3.33 -15.50
C GLY A 98 2.84 -2.89 -14.80
N LEU A 99 3.25 -3.59 -13.74
CA LEU A 99 4.56 -3.42 -13.12
C LEU A 99 5.57 -4.39 -13.78
N SER A 100 6.02 -4.07 -14.99
CA SER A 100 7.09 -4.84 -15.64
C SER A 100 8.43 -4.51 -14.99
N LEU A 101 8.77 -5.20 -13.90
CA LEU A 101 10.14 -5.15 -13.37
C LEU A 101 11.09 -5.84 -14.36
N PRO A 102 12.27 -5.27 -14.66
CA PRO A 102 13.24 -5.94 -15.51
C PRO A 102 13.62 -7.30 -14.92
N LYS A 103 13.44 -8.40 -15.68
CA LYS A 103 13.93 -9.73 -15.27
C LYS A 103 15.45 -9.88 -15.48
N ASP A 104 16.03 -9.01 -16.29
CA ASP A 104 17.40 -9.10 -16.82
C ASP A 104 18.04 -7.71 -17.04
N GLY A 105 17.47 -6.65 -16.46
CA GLY A 105 17.92 -5.27 -16.68
C GLY A 105 17.46 -4.64 -18.01
N SER A 106 16.63 -5.32 -18.81
CA SER A 106 16.02 -4.73 -20.00
C SER A 106 14.99 -3.63 -19.67
N LYS A 107 14.97 -2.57 -20.47
CA LYS A 107 14.13 -1.37 -20.26
C LYS A 107 12.70 -1.64 -20.75
N GLY A 108 11.77 -1.81 -19.83
CA GLY A 108 10.36 -1.43 -20.02
C GLY A 108 10.06 -0.28 -19.07
N THR A 109 9.40 0.79 -19.53
CA THR A 109 8.98 1.89 -18.64
C THR A 109 7.75 1.46 -17.85
N LEU A 110 7.83 1.56 -16.52
CA LEU A 110 6.67 1.40 -15.65
C LEU A 110 5.57 2.40 -16.02
N GLN A 111 4.31 2.00 -15.85
CA GLN A 111 3.14 2.80 -16.18
C GLN A 111 2.24 2.97 -14.97
N HIS A 112 1.49 4.08 -14.97
CA HIS A 112 0.38 4.29 -14.04
C HIS A 112 -0.65 3.16 -14.18
N CYS A 113 -1.21 2.70 -13.07
CA CYS A 113 -2.25 1.67 -13.04
C CYS A 113 -3.60 2.23 -12.58
N ASP A 114 -3.67 2.61 -11.30
CA ASP A 114 -4.82 3.23 -10.64
C ASP A 114 -4.29 4.09 -9.49
N LEU A 115 -4.97 5.19 -9.16
CA LEU A 115 -4.38 6.22 -8.30
C LEU A 115 -3.97 5.67 -6.93
N LEU A 116 -4.82 4.90 -6.25
CA LEU A 116 -4.46 4.36 -4.94
C LEU A 116 -3.47 3.21 -5.06
N LEU A 117 -3.61 2.39 -6.10
CA LEU A 117 -2.69 1.29 -6.36
C LEU A 117 -1.26 1.79 -6.58
N ASP A 118 -1.08 2.87 -7.33
CA ASP A 118 0.23 3.49 -7.56
C ASP A 118 0.89 3.91 -6.25
N ILE A 119 0.13 4.46 -5.28
CA ILE A 119 0.66 4.78 -3.95
C ILE A 119 1.15 3.53 -3.22
N LEU A 120 0.40 2.43 -3.29
CA LEU A 120 0.79 1.17 -2.66
C LEU A 120 2.01 0.55 -3.35
N LEU A 121 2.10 0.65 -4.68
CA LEU A 121 3.26 0.20 -5.46
C LEU A 121 4.51 1.02 -5.12
N ILE A 122 4.38 2.35 -4.98
CA ILE A 122 5.46 3.23 -4.52
C ILE A 122 5.97 2.78 -3.15
N ARG A 123 5.06 2.52 -2.19
CA ARG A 123 5.47 1.97 -0.88
C ARG A 123 6.21 0.64 -1.05
N GLY A 124 5.66 -0.27 -1.85
CA GLY A 124 6.27 -1.57 -2.11
C GLY A 124 7.67 -1.48 -2.69
N LEU A 125 7.90 -0.58 -3.65
CA LEU A 125 9.22 -0.33 -4.24
C LEU A 125 10.21 0.29 -3.25
N CYS A 126 9.73 0.94 -2.18
CA CYS A 126 10.59 1.39 -1.08
C CYS A 126 10.96 0.26 -0.09
N VAL A 127 10.13 -0.80 0.02
CA VAL A 127 10.35 -1.95 0.94
C VAL A 127 11.13 -3.07 0.26
N GLY A 128 10.69 -3.42 -0.94
CA GLY A 128 10.94 -4.70 -1.56
C GLY A 128 11.83 -4.57 -2.78
N ALA A 129 12.94 -5.30 -2.74
CA ALA A 129 13.54 -5.97 -3.89
C ALA A 129 14.35 -5.16 -4.92
N MET A 130 14.55 -3.86 -4.79
CA MET A 130 15.45 -3.18 -5.71
C MET A 130 16.58 -2.49 -4.92
N GLU A 131 17.80 -3.02 -5.06
CA GLU A 131 19.03 -2.26 -4.74
C GLU A 131 19.13 -0.99 -5.62
N ASP A 132 18.36 -0.97 -6.72
CA ASP A 132 18.27 0.10 -7.70
C ASP A 132 17.01 0.96 -7.47
N ALA A 133 17.18 2.24 -7.18
CA ALA A 133 16.07 3.19 -7.03
C ALA A 133 15.31 3.44 -8.35
N LYS A 134 15.85 3.00 -9.49
CA LYS A 134 15.31 3.29 -10.82
C LYS A 134 13.83 2.93 -11.03
N PRO A 135 13.28 1.78 -10.60
CA PRO A 135 11.86 1.51 -10.79
C PRO A 135 10.96 2.45 -9.97
N LEU A 136 11.39 2.88 -8.79
CA LEU A 136 10.65 3.88 -8.02
C LEU A 136 10.58 5.20 -8.79
N ASP A 137 11.71 5.67 -9.32
CA ASP A 137 11.77 6.92 -10.07
C ASP A 137 11.03 6.83 -11.42
N GLU A 138 11.04 5.67 -12.08
CA GLU A 138 10.24 5.41 -13.29
C GLU A 138 8.73 5.46 -12.99
N LEU A 139 8.28 4.84 -11.89
CA LEU A 139 6.88 4.90 -11.49
C LEU A 139 6.48 6.34 -11.10
N LEU A 140 7.31 7.07 -10.34
CA LEU A 140 7.06 8.47 -10.01
C LEU A 140 6.97 9.35 -11.26
N THR A 141 7.80 9.09 -12.27
CA THR A 141 7.72 9.78 -13.57
C THR A 141 6.39 9.49 -14.26
N ALA A 142 5.92 8.24 -14.25
CA ALA A 142 4.62 7.86 -14.80
C ALA A 142 3.46 8.50 -14.03
N VAL A 143 3.52 8.56 -12.70
CA VAL A 143 2.56 9.26 -11.85
C VAL A 143 2.48 10.74 -12.21
N ASN A 144 3.63 11.42 -12.31
CA ASN A 144 3.69 12.84 -12.65
C ASN A 144 3.06 13.10 -14.01
N LYS A 145 3.46 12.34 -15.04
CA LYS A 145 2.88 12.46 -16.38
C LYS A 145 1.37 12.25 -16.37
N HIS A 146 0.89 11.22 -15.67
CA HIS A 146 -0.55 10.97 -15.59
C HIS A 146 -1.27 12.10 -14.86
N SER A 147 -0.69 12.67 -13.81
CA SER A 147 -1.27 13.82 -13.10
C SER A 147 -1.40 15.06 -14.01
N GLU A 148 -0.44 15.31 -14.90
CA GLU A 148 -0.50 16.41 -15.87
C GLU A 148 -1.62 16.18 -16.90
N GLU A 149 -1.75 14.95 -17.40
CA GLU A 149 -2.84 14.56 -18.31
C GLU A 149 -4.21 14.71 -17.63
N MET A 150 -4.32 14.30 -16.36
CA MET A 150 -5.53 14.49 -15.55
C MET A 150 -5.86 15.97 -15.37
N ALA A 151 -4.87 16.80 -15.03
CA ALA A 151 -5.03 18.23 -14.81
C ALA A 151 -5.52 18.97 -16.07
N ALA A 152 -5.10 18.51 -17.25
CA ALA A 152 -5.55 19.04 -18.54
C ALA A 152 -7.01 18.66 -18.89
N GLY A 153 -7.58 17.66 -18.21
CA GLY A 153 -8.93 17.15 -18.45
C GLY A 153 -9.90 17.38 -17.28
N PRO A 154 -11.14 16.84 -17.38
CA PRO A 154 -12.12 16.90 -16.29
C PRO A 154 -11.66 16.14 -15.03
N GLY A 155 -10.63 15.29 -15.14
CA GLY A 155 -10.02 14.58 -14.02
C GLY A 155 -9.25 15.47 -13.04
N GLY A 156 -8.88 16.69 -13.43
CA GLY A 156 -8.17 17.67 -12.61
C GLY A 156 -9.08 18.50 -11.69
N ALA A 157 -10.40 18.40 -11.84
CA ALA A 157 -11.34 19.18 -11.04
C ALA A 157 -11.12 18.96 -9.52
N GLY A 158 -11.18 20.05 -8.75
CA GLY A 158 -11.11 20.00 -7.28
C GLY A 158 -9.73 19.63 -6.71
N GLY A 159 -8.65 19.85 -7.47
CA GLY A 159 -7.28 19.59 -7.01
C GLY A 159 -6.91 18.11 -6.99
N ARG A 160 -7.67 17.26 -7.70
CA ARG A 160 -7.51 15.81 -7.68
C ARG A 160 -6.15 15.36 -8.24
N ALA A 161 -5.70 15.98 -9.33
CA ALA A 161 -4.44 15.64 -9.97
C ALA A 161 -3.25 16.00 -9.07
N GLU A 162 -3.30 17.18 -8.45
CA GLU A 162 -2.29 17.67 -7.51
C GLU A 162 -2.25 16.80 -6.25
N ALA A 163 -3.41 16.52 -5.64
CA ALA A 163 -3.47 15.67 -4.45
C ALA A 163 -2.90 14.28 -4.71
N TYR A 164 -3.23 13.68 -5.86
CA TYR A 164 -2.68 12.39 -6.27
C TYR A 164 -1.15 12.42 -6.37
N ARG A 165 -0.61 13.37 -7.14
CA ARG A 165 0.83 13.54 -7.34
C ARG A 165 1.56 13.79 -6.02
N ASP A 166 1.05 14.71 -5.22
CA ASP A 166 1.70 15.17 -4.00
C ASP A 166 1.68 14.09 -2.91
N ILE A 167 0.62 13.28 -2.83
CA ILE A 167 0.57 12.09 -1.95
C ILE A 167 1.59 11.05 -2.42
N ALA A 168 1.66 10.76 -3.73
CA ALA A 168 2.61 9.80 -4.29
C ALA A 168 4.06 10.17 -3.98
N GLN A 169 4.43 11.42 -4.24
CA GLN A 169 5.76 11.93 -3.93
C GLN A 169 6.04 11.90 -2.43
N SER A 170 5.06 12.26 -1.59
CA SER A 170 5.24 12.25 -0.15
C SER A 170 5.42 10.84 0.41
N VAL A 171 4.72 9.84 -0.12
CA VAL A 171 4.95 8.44 0.29
C VAL A 171 6.35 7.99 -0.11
N ALA A 172 6.82 8.31 -1.32
CA ALA A 172 8.19 8.01 -1.72
C ALA A 172 9.21 8.70 -0.80
N ASP A 173 9.05 10.00 -0.54
CA ASP A 173 9.93 10.78 0.32
C ASP A 173 9.94 10.30 1.78
N LEU A 174 8.82 9.73 2.24
CA LEU A 174 8.71 9.18 3.58
C LEU A 174 9.50 7.89 3.74
N PHE A 175 9.49 7.02 2.73
CA PHE A 175 9.93 5.63 2.85
C PHE A 175 11.18 5.25 2.06
N ARG A 176 11.58 6.02 1.06
CA ARG A 176 12.79 5.71 0.28
C ARG A 176 14.03 5.76 1.16
N SER A 177 14.94 4.82 0.93
CA SER A 177 16.14 4.56 1.75
C SER A 177 17.43 5.10 1.13
N ASP A 178 17.38 5.54 -0.12
CA ASP A 178 18.48 6.05 -0.93
C ASP A 178 18.78 7.55 -0.71
N LEU A 179 18.07 8.22 0.20
CA LEU A 179 18.34 9.61 0.58
C LEU A 179 19.41 9.70 1.67
N ALA A 180 20.25 10.74 1.59
CA ALA A 180 21.25 11.03 2.63
C ALA A 180 20.57 11.30 4.00
N SER A 181 21.15 10.78 5.08
CA SER A 181 20.51 10.76 6.42
C SER A 181 20.10 12.13 6.96
N ALA A 182 20.86 13.20 6.66
CA ALA A 182 20.56 14.56 7.12
C ALA A 182 19.40 15.21 6.34
N GLU A 183 19.33 15.01 5.02
CA GLU A 183 18.22 15.49 4.16
C GLU A 183 16.92 14.74 4.48
N THR A 184 17.04 13.53 5.02
CA THR A 184 15.95 12.60 5.27
C THR A 184 15.00 13.06 6.37
N ALA A 185 15.46 13.67 7.46
CA ALA A 185 14.60 14.00 8.59
C ALA A 185 13.60 15.13 8.28
N GLU A 186 14.09 16.25 7.73
CA GLU A 186 13.25 17.39 7.33
C GLU A 186 12.31 16.98 6.19
N LYS A 187 12.83 16.25 5.19
CA LYS A 187 12.04 15.78 4.05
C LYS A 187 10.93 14.83 4.47
N ARG A 188 11.21 13.86 5.37
CA ARG A 188 10.19 12.99 5.97
C ARG A 188 9.16 13.77 6.79
N SER A 189 9.57 14.80 7.53
CA SER A 189 8.64 15.65 8.28
C SER A 189 7.69 16.40 7.34
N LYS A 190 8.21 17.00 6.27
CA LYS A 190 7.40 17.67 5.24
C LYS A 190 6.44 16.71 4.56
N ALA A 191 6.92 15.52 4.17
CA ALA A 191 6.11 14.48 3.57
C ALA A 191 4.94 14.03 4.47
N ARG A 192 5.19 13.82 5.78
CA ARG A 192 4.13 13.50 6.75
C ARG A 192 3.07 14.59 6.82
N ASN A 193 3.49 15.85 6.91
CA ASN A 193 2.56 16.99 6.98
C ASN A 193 1.73 17.10 5.70
N CYS A 194 2.37 16.96 4.54
CA CYS A 194 1.69 16.96 3.24
C CYS A 194 0.59 15.89 3.15
N ILE A 195 0.91 14.63 3.52
CA ILE A 195 -0.07 13.54 3.53
C ILE A 195 -1.26 13.87 4.44
N LEU A 196 -1.01 14.45 5.62
CA LEU A 196 -2.06 14.82 6.59
C LEU A 196 -2.93 15.99 6.12
N GLU A 197 -2.32 17.03 5.54
CA GLU A 197 -3.02 18.19 5.00
C GLU A 197 -3.93 17.80 3.82
N LEU A 198 -3.50 16.83 3.01
CA LEU A 198 -4.27 16.31 1.88
C LEU A 198 -5.36 15.30 2.28
N LYS A 199 -5.56 15.02 3.58
CA LYS A 199 -6.60 14.10 4.05
C LYS A 199 -8.00 14.38 3.47
N PRO A 200 -8.48 15.64 3.37
CA PRO A 200 -9.78 15.93 2.75
C PRO A 200 -9.88 15.48 1.29
N HIS A 201 -8.74 15.36 0.59
CA HIS A 201 -8.67 14.97 -0.81
C HIS A 201 -8.47 13.47 -1.02
N TRP A 202 -8.21 12.66 0.02
CA TRP A 202 -7.92 11.23 -0.15
C TRP A 202 -9.01 10.48 -0.92
N GLY A 203 -10.28 10.88 -0.81
CA GLY A 203 -11.37 10.28 -1.58
C GLY A 203 -11.16 10.29 -3.11
N CYS A 204 -10.31 11.19 -3.61
CA CYS A 204 -9.99 11.30 -5.05
C CYS A 204 -9.10 10.16 -5.57
N LEU A 205 -8.43 9.42 -4.68
CA LEU A 205 -7.56 8.29 -5.02
C LEU A 205 -8.33 7.02 -5.38
N GLY A 206 -9.65 6.98 -5.13
CA GLY A 206 -10.43 5.75 -5.27
C GLY A 206 -10.25 4.80 -4.08
N GLY A 207 -10.71 3.56 -4.24
CA GLY A 207 -10.77 2.57 -3.16
C GLY A 207 -11.83 2.86 -2.08
N SER A 208 -11.83 2.05 -1.03
CA SER A 208 -12.64 2.25 0.19
C SER A 208 -11.95 3.21 1.17
N GLU A 209 -12.71 3.72 2.15
CA GLU A 209 -12.15 4.54 3.23
C GLU A 209 -11.12 3.76 4.05
N GLU A 210 -11.40 2.48 4.31
CA GLU A 210 -10.52 1.58 5.03
C GLU A 210 -9.21 1.34 4.28
N GLN A 211 -9.25 1.18 2.95
CA GLN A 211 -8.03 1.05 2.15
C GLN A 211 -7.18 2.33 2.23
N ARG A 212 -7.80 3.51 2.10
CA ARG A 212 -7.08 4.80 2.21
C ARG A 212 -6.58 5.09 3.62
N GLY A 213 -7.19 4.51 4.64
CA GLY A 213 -6.77 4.62 6.04
C GLY A 213 -5.30 4.25 6.28
N ILE A 214 -4.69 3.46 5.40
CA ILE A 214 -3.25 3.15 5.47
C ILE A 214 -2.37 4.41 5.41
N LEU A 215 -2.80 5.47 4.69
CA LEU A 215 -2.04 6.72 4.63
C LEU A 215 -1.96 7.40 5.99
N LEU A 216 -3.02 7.30 6.79
CA LEU A 216 -3.01 7.80 8.17
C LEU A 216 -2.10 6.95 9.05
N GLU A 217 -2.17 5.63 8.89
CA GLU A 217 -1.33 4.70 9.65
C GLU A 217 0.16 4.85 9.31
N ALA A 218 0.48 5.16 8.05
CA ALA A 218 1.84 5.41 7.59
C ALA A 218 2.49 6.62 8.27
N VAL A 219 1.70 7.65 8.60
CA VAL A 219 2.20 8.90 9.19
C VAL A 219 2.05 8.97 10.71
N LYS A 220 1.05 8.29 11.29
CA LYS A 220 0.77 8.31 12.74
C LYS A 220 1.04 7.00 13.47
N GLY A 221 1.34 5.92 12.76
CA GLY A 221 1.33 4.57 13.32
C GLY A 221 -0.07 3.94 13.33
N PRO A 222 -0.20 2.69 13.79
CA PRO A 222 -1.44 1.92 13.68
C PRO A 222 -2.61 2.61 14.40
N VAL A 223 -3.72 2.79 13.69
CA VAL A 223 -4.96 3.37 14.24
C VAL A 223 -5.86 2.23 14.69
N VAL A 224 -5.84 1.93 16.00
CA VAL A 224 -6.72 0.91 16.58
C VAL A 224 -8.07 1.55 16.91
N CYS A 225 -9.13 1.14 16.21
CA CYS A 225 -10.48 1.53 16.59
C CYS A 225 -10.84 0.93 17.96
N GLY A 226 -10.91 1.75 19.01
CA GLY A 226 -11.51 1.37 20.30
C GLY A 226 -10.62 1.40 21.55
N ASN A 227 -9.51 2.14 21.59
CA ASN A 227 -8.91 2.52 22.87
C ASN A 227 -8.47 3.99 22.86
N PRO A 228 -8.91 4.83 23.82
CA PRO A 228 -8.25 6.10 24.08
C PRO A 228 -6.91 5.74 24.74
N GLN A 229 -5.82 5.77 24.00
CA GLN A 229 -4.52 5.87 24.65
C GLN A 229 -4.42 7.29 25.20
N GLU A 230 -4.62 7.39 26.51
CA GLU A 230 -4.29 8.56 27.32
C GLU A 230 -2.91 9.09 26.89
N GLU A 231 -2.83 10.41 26.70
CA GLU A 231 -1.59 11.15 26.63
C GLU A 231 -0.84 10.98 27.96
N GLY A 232 -0.02 9.93 28.02
CA GLY A 232 0.90 9.64 29.12
C GLY A 232 2.32 10.01 28.72
N SER A 233 2.73 11.22 29.10
CA SER A 233 4.13 11.65 29.14
C SER A 233 5.05 10.59 29.76
N SER A 234 6.07 10.14 29.02
CA SER A 234 7.44 10.01 29.56
C SER A 234 8.47 9.63 28.48
N ASN A 235 9.37 10.58 28.23
CA ASN A 235 10.81 10.44 28.00
C ASN A 235 11.37 9.39 27.02
N GLY A 236 11.98 9.92 25.95
CA GLY A 236 13.41 9.72 25.66
C GLY A 236 13.86 8.30 25.32
N GLY A 237 13.89 7.98 24.02
CA GLY A 237 14.55 6.79 23.50
C GLY A 237 14.83 6.91 22.02
N CYS A 238 15.94 7.55 21.68
CA CYS A 238 16.55 7.49 20.36
C CYS A 238 16.93 6.03 20.07
N TYR A 239 16.34 5.40 19.06
CA TYR A 239 16.91 4.21 18.43
C TYR A 239 16.74 4.30 16.91
N LEU A 240 17.82 4.81 16.30
CA LEU A 240 18.28 4.35 14.99
C LEU A 240 18.70 2.89 15.12
N LEU A 241 18.16 2.02 14.27
CA LEU A 241 18.84 0.98 13.51
C LEU A 241 17.86 0.48 12.43
#